data_AF-A0A3E1HSU4-F1
#
_entry.id   AF-A0A3E1HSU4-F1
#
_cell.length_a   1.000
_cell.length_b   1.000
_cell.length_c   1.000
_cell.angle_alpha   90.00
_cell.angle_beta   90.00
_cell.angle_gamma   90.00
#
_symmetry.space_group_name_H-M   'P 1'
#
loop_
_entity.id
_entity.type
_entity.pdbx_description
1 polymer ?
#
loop_
_entity_poly.entity_id
_entity_poly.type
_entity_poly.pdbx_seq_one_letter_code
_entity_poly.pdbx_strand_id
1 'polypeptide(L)'
;MDSRLMSLCKELAKMTSDQAATWILSRYPLASDNWGEALLLLPHRSWKKPEQKRLADYYFKKIPFSSARGYEAFASIMPVKLMVACINDALPKDPGRLELLFYHLVPVLKRFAKNDADLKIIETFLSAFSINLPKNN
;
A
#
# COMPACT_ATOMS: atom_id res chain seq x y z
N MET A 1 1.66 -10.55 -16.84
CA MET A 1 2.00 -11.32 -15.62
C MET A 1 2.46 -12.69 -16.09
N ASP A 2 3.58 -13.21 -15.57
CA ASP A 2 4.10 -14.50 -16.01
C ASP A 2 3.25 -15.68 -15.49
N SER A 3 3.45 -16.86 -16.07
CA SER A 3 2.70 -18.08 -15.75
C SER A 3 2.87 -18.51 -14.28
N ARG A 4 4.02 -18.24 -13.68
CA ARG A 4 4.32 -18.56 -12.28
C ARG A 4 3.48 -17.70 -11.34
N LEU A 5 3.46 -16.38 -11.53
CA LEU A 5 2.64 -15.47 -10.73
C LEU A 5 1.16 -15.81 -10.88
N MET A 6 0.71 -16.19 -12.09
CA MET A 6 -0.67 -16.64 -12.31
C MET A 6 -1.01 -17.89 -11.48
N SER A 7 -0.09 -18.85 -11.37
CA SER A 7 -0.27 -20.02 -10.49
C SER A 7 -0.38 -19.61 -9.02
N LEU A 8 0.51 -18.72 -8.57
CA LEU A 8 0.50 -18.23 -7.18
C LEU A 8 -0.80 -17.51 -6.84
N CYS A 9 -1.36 -16.70 -7.73
CA CYS A 9 -2.67 -16.09 -7.53
C CYS A 9 -3.78 -17.14 -7.36
N LYS A 10 -3.76 -18.21 -8.17
CA LYS A 10 -4.73 -19.31 -8.06
C LYS A 10 -4.59 -20.08 -6.74
N GLU A 11 -3.37 -20.26 -6.25
CA GLU A 11 -3.10 -20.88 -4.96
C GLU A 11 -3.59 -20.00 -3.81
N LEU A 12 -3.26 -18.71 -3.84
CA LEU A 12 -3.69 -17.76 -2.82
C LEU A 12 -5.21 -17.61 -2.75
N ALA A 13 -5.91 -17.71 -3.89
CA ALA A 13 -7.36 -17.65 -3.94
C ALA A 13 -8.05 -18.80 -3.18
N LYS A 14 -7.37 -19.94 -3.00
CA LYS A 14 -7.89 -21.10 -2.24
C LYS A 14 -7.71 -20.96 -0.74
N MET A 15 -6.90 -20.02 -0.28
CA MET A 15 -6.57 -19.82 1.13
C MET A 15 -7.54 -18.84 1.79
N THR A 16 -7.79 -19.03 3.09
CA THR A 16 -8.42 -17.96 3.88
C THR A 16 -7.55 -16.69 3.87
N SER A 17 -8.15 -15.54 4.21
CA SER A 17 -7.43 -14.26 4.27
C SER A 17 -6.19 -14.35 5.18
N ASP A 18 -6.34 -14.92 6.38
CA ASP A 18 -5.23 -15.11 7.32
C ASP A 18 -4.15 -16.08 6.81
N GLN A 19 -4.55 -17.21 6.23
CA GLN A 19 -3.61 -18.18 5.66
C GLN A 19 -2.77 -17.55 4.54
N ALA A 20 -3.39 -16.80 3.63
CA ALA A 20 -2.66 -16.13 2.57
C ALA A 20 -1.78 -14.98 3.09
N ALA A 21 -2.23 -14.26 4.11
CA ALA A 21 -1.41 -13.19 4.70
C ALA A 21 -0.15 -13.79 5.32
N THR A 22 -0.32 -14.85 6.11
CA THR A 22 0.80 -15.61 6.70
C THR A 22 1.72 -16.18 5.63
N TRP A 23 1.17 -16.75 4.55
CA TRP A 23 1.95 -17.26 3.43
C TRP A 23 2.74 -16.14 2.73
N ILE A 24 2.12 -14.99 2.42
CA ILE A 24 2.80 -13.86 1.77
C ILE A 24 3.95 -13.35 2.64
N LEU A 25 3.72 -13.15 3.94
CA LEU A 25 4.74 -12.64 4.86
C LEU A 25 5.91 -13.61 5.04
N SER A 26 5.64 -14.92 5.00
CA SER A 26 6.67 -15.96 5.07
C SER A 26 7.46 -16.09 3.76
N ARG A 27 6.77 -16.01 2.62
CA ARG A 27 7.37 -16.21 1.29
C ARG A 27 8.16 -15.01 0.80
N TYR A 28 7.72 -13.80 1.15
CA TYR A 28 8.26 -12.53 0.67
C TYR A 28 8.65 -11.61 1.83
N PRO A 29 9.57 -12.04 2.72
CA PRO A 29 9.99 -11.22 3.85
C PRO A 29 10.75 -9.98 3.36
N LEU A 30 10.72 -8.88 4.13
CA LEU A 30 11.37 -7.61 3.73
C LEU A 30 12.88 -7.68 3.49
N ALA A 31 13.52 -8.75 3.97
CA ALA A 31 14.94 -9.01 3.80
C ALA A 31 15.28 -9.76 2.51
N SER A 32 14.29 -10.33 1.81
CA SER A 32 14.53 -11.04 0.55
C SER A 32 14.59 -10.07 -0.63
N ASP A 33 15.39 -10.40 -1.65
CA ASP A 33 15.51 -9.57 -2.86
C ASP A 33 14.21 -9.50 -3.66
N ASN A 34 13.36 -10.52 -3.52
CA ASN A 34 12.10 -10.66 -4.24
C ASN A 34 10.87 -10.18 -3.46
N TRP A 35 11.03 -9.49 -2.32
CA TRP A 35 9.90 -9.03 -1.50
C TRP A 35 8.85 -8.24 -2.31
N GLY A 36 9.30 -7.50 -3.33
CA GLY A 36 8.44 -6.70 -4.21
C GLY A 36 7.44 -7.52 -5.02
N GLU A 37 7.64 -8.84 -5.19
CA GLU A 37 6.64 -9.71 -5.80
C GLU A 37 5.35 -9.79 -4.99
N ALA A 38 5.40 -9.62 -3.67
CA ALA A 38 4.20 -9.57 -2.85
C ALA A 38 3.23 -8.48 -3.34
N LEU A 39 3.75 -7.31 -3.72
CA LEU A 39 2.97 -6.18 -4.24
C LEU A 39 2.25 -6.52 -5.55
N LEU A 40 2.73 -7.54 -6.29
CA LEU A 40 2.07 -8.03 -7.49
C LEU A 40 0.90 -8.95 -7.17
N LEU A 41 0.98 -9.69 -6.07
CA LEU A 41 0.01 -10.70 -5.68
C LEU A 41 -1.15 -10.12 -4.86
N LEU A 42 -0.87 -9.10 -4.03
CA LEU A 42 -1.86 -8.48 -3.14
C LEU A 42 -3.18 -8.14 -3.85
N PRO A 43 -3.20 -7.47 -5.02
CA PRO A 43 -4.44 -7.03 -5.66
C PRO A 43 -5.33 -8.17 -6.20
N HIS A 44 -4.81 -9.39 -6.31
CA HIS A 44 -5.50 -10.49 -7.00
C HIS A 44 -6.39 -11.35 -6.08
N ARG A 45 -6.69 -10.87 -4.87
CA ARG A 45 -7.70 -11.47 -3.99
C ARG A 45 -8.31 -10.44 -3.05
N SER A 46 -9.46 -10.80 -2.49
CA SER A 46 -10.06 -10.05 -1.38
C SER A 46 -9.39 -10.39 -0.05
N TRP A 47 -9.22 -9.37 0.77
CA TRP A 47 -8.60 -9.43 2.09
C TRP A 47 -9.58 -8.95 3.15
N LYS A 48 -9.61 -9.61 4.32
CA LYS A 48 -10.32 -9.06 5.48
C LYS A 48 -9.52 -7.91 6.09
N LYS A 49 -10.23 -7.01 6.77
CA LYS A 49 -9.66 -5.80 7.37
C LYS A 49 -8.44 -6.05 8.29
N PRO A 50 -8.41 -7.09 9.16
CA PRO A 50 -7.23 -7.35 9.98
C PRO A 50 -5.99 -7.67 9.14
N GLU A 51 -6.13 -8.48 8.09
CA GLU A 51 -5.02 -8.83 7.22
C GLU A 51 -4.58 -7.69 6.31
N GLN A 52 -5.51 -6.84 5.83
CA GLN A 52 -5.15 -5.60 5.12
C GLN A 52 -4.19 -4.77 5.97
N LYS A 53 -4.53 -4.53 7.25
CA LYS A 53 -3.69 -3.78 8.19
C LYS A 53 -2.36 -4.50 8.44
N ARG A 54 -2.40 -5.82 8.74
CA ARG A 54 -1.20 -6.62 9.02
C ARG A 54 -0.19 -6.59 7.87
N LEU A 55 -0.66 -6.67 6.63
CA LEU A 55 0.17 -6.61 5.43
C LEU A 55 0.73 -5.19 5.24
N ALA A 56 -0.10 -4.16 5.39
CA ALA A 56 0.32 -2.77 5.26
C ALA A 56 1.38 -2.41 6.32
N ASP A 57 1.13 -2.69 7.61
CA ASP A 57 2.07 -2.46 8.71
C ASP A 57 3.43 -3.15 8.49
N TYR A 58 3.43 -4.30 7.82
CA TYR A 58 4.66 -5.01 7.49
C TYR A 58 5.40 -4.35 6.32
N TYR A 59 4.77 -4.23 5.16
CA TYR A 59 5.44 -3.77 3.94
C TYR A 59 5.71 -2.26 3.93
N PHE A 60 4.93 -1.46 4.66
CA PHE A 60 5.18 -0.02 4.75
C PHE A 60 6.46 0.33 5.51
N LYS A 61 7.09 -0.62 6.22
CA LYS A 61 8.45 -0.44 6.76
C LYS A 61 9.52 -0.16 5.68
N LYS A 62 9.21 -0.40 4.41
CA LYS A 62 10.10 -0.12 3.26
C LYS A 62 9.78 1.19 2.54
N ILE A 63 8.81 2.01 2.98
CA ILE A 63 8.52 3.29 2.32
C ILE A 63 9.66 4.31 2.52
N PRO A 64 9.90 5.25 1.59
CA PRO A 64 9.18 5.44 0.33
C PRO A 64 9.43 4.29 -0.64
N PHE A 65 8.40 3.89 -1.38
CA PHE A 65 8.59 3.03 -2.54
C PHE A 65 9.18 3.85 -3.69
N SER A 66 9.93 3.20 -4.58
CA SER A 66 10.54 3.85 -5.75
C SER A 66 9.53 4.21 -6.86
N SER A 67 8.25 3.90 -6.67
CA SER A 67 7.17 4.22 -7.61
C SER A 67 5.80 4.17 -6.94
N ALA A 68 4.78 4.65 -7.66
CA ALA A 68 3.37 4.58 -7.24
C ALA A 68 2.86 3.14 -7.05
N ARG A 69 3.46 2.15 -7.73
CA ARG A 69 2.96 0.75 -7.81
C ARG A 69 2.75 0.09 -6.45
N GLY A 70 3.66 0.34 -5.49
CA GLY A 70 3.52 -0.22 -4.15
C GLY A 70 2.32 0.35 -3.41
N TYR A 71 2.07 1.65 -3.54
CA TYR A 71 0.90 2.30 -2.97
C TYR A 71 -0.39 1.83 -3.65
N GLU A 72 -0.38 1.68 -4.98
CA GLU A 72 -1.52 1.19 -5.76
C GLU A 72 -1.94 -0.22 -5.34
N ALA A 73 -0.97 -1.10 -5.09
CA ALA A 73 -1.25 -2.45 -4.63
C ALA A 73 -2.06 -2.46 -3.32
N PHE A 74 -1.69 -1.60 -2.36
CA PHE A 74 -2.44 -1.48 -1.10
C PHE A 74 -3.77 -0.75 -1.28
N ALA A 75 -3.80 0.35 -2.03
CA ALA A 75 -5.02 1.12 -2.29
C ALA A 75 -6.12 0.27 -2.96
N SER A 76 -5.74 -0.72 -3.76
CA SER A 76 -6.68 -1.66 -4.38
C SER A 76 -7.34 -2.65 -3.41
N ILE A 77 -6.71 -2.93 -2.26
CA ILE A 77 -7.18 -3.95 -1.33
C ILE A 77 -7.76 -3.41 -0.03
N MET A 78 -7.60 -2.11 0.26
CA MET A 78 -8.01 -1.53 1.54
C MET A 78 -8.61 -0.12 1.39
N PRO A 79 -9.48 0.33 2.32
CA PRO A 79 -10.01 1.69 2.30
C PRO A 79 -8.93 2.76 2.51
N VAL A 80 -9.08 3.92 1.87
CA VAL A 80 -8.16 5.08 1.99
C VAL A 80 -7.91 5.44 3.44
N LYS A 81 -8.95 5.51 4.27
CA LYS A 81 -8.82 5.77 5.72
C LYS A 81 -7.83 4.85 6.43
N LEU A 82 -7.88 3.54 6.13
CA LEU A 82 -6.99 2.57 6.77
C LEU A 82 -5.57 2.71 6.22
N MET A 83 -5.43 2.94 4.91
CA MET A 83 -4.14 3.12 4.27
C MET A 83 -3.41 4.35 4.83
N VAL A 84 -4.10 5.49 4.94
CA VAL A 84 -3.55 6.73 5.53
C VAL A 84 -3.08 6.49 6.96
N ALA A 85 -3.85 5.79 7.78
CA ALA A 85 -3.45 5.45 9.14
C ALA A 85 -2.16 4.61 9.17
N CYS A 86 -2.07 3.54 8.37
CA CYS A 86 -0.87 2.70 8.29
C CYS A 86 0.36 3.46 7.77
N ILE A 87 0.18 4.39 6.83
CA ILE A 87 1.28 5.21 6.30
C ILE A 87 1.75 6.19 7.36
N ASN A 88 0.83 6.85 8.07
CA ASN A 88 1.16 7.80 9.13
C ASN A 88 2.08 7.16 10.20
N ASP A 89 1.84 5.89 10.54
CA ASP A 89 2.66 5.13 11.48
C ASP A 89 4.05 4.74 10.93
N ALA A 90 4.25 4.81 9.61
CA ALA A 90 5.44 4.34 8.91
C ALA A 90 6.24 5.47 8.22
N LEU A 91 5.89 6.74 8.46
CA LEU A 91 6.49 7.87 7.77
C LEU A 91 8.02 7.93 7.93
N PRO A 92 8.77 8.17 6.84
CA PRO A 92 10.19 8.49 6.93
C PRO A 92 10.39 9.78 7.72
N LYS A 93 11.44 9.82 8.54
CA LYS A 93 11.84 11.03 9.28
C LYS A 93 12.67 12.00 8.43
N ASP A 94 13.29 11.50 7.37
CA ASP A 94 14.11 12.29 6.47
C ASP A 94 13.23 13.10 5.49
N PRO A 95 13.42 14.42 5.36
CA PRO A 95 12.59 15.27 4.50
C PRO A 95 12.62 14.87 3.01
N GLY A 96 13.78 14.50 2.46
CA GLY A 96 13.88 14.12 1.04
C GLY A 96 13.14 12.81 0.73
N ARG A 97 13.23 11.84 1.64
CA ARG A 97 12.44 10.60 1.56
C ARG A 97 10.94 10.85 1.75
N LEU A 98 10.58 11.82 2.58
CA LEU A 98 9.19 12.21 2.81
C LEU A 98 8.60 12.88 1.56
N GLU A 99 9.34 13.77 0.91
CA GLU A 99 8.95 14.37 -0.38
C GLU A 99 8.75 13.29 -1.46
N LEU A 100 9.70 12.36 -1.59
CA LEU A 100 9.59 11.24 -2.53
C LEU A 100 8.38 10.35 -2.25
N LEU A 101 8.09 10.08 -0.97
CA LEU A 101 6.88 9.35 -0.56
C LEU A 101 5.64 10.06 -1.07
N PHE A 102 5.50 11.36 -0.80
CA PHE A 102 4.30 12.12 -1.16
C PHE A 102 4.15 12.30 -2.67
N TYR A 103 5.26 12.47 -3.38
CA TYR A 103 5.29 12.54 -4.84
C TYR A 103 4.58 11.33 -5.48
N HIS A 104 4.82 10.11 -4.97
CA HIS A 104 4.18 8.90 -5.46
C HIS A 104 2.84 8.57 -4.79
N LEU A 105 2.69 8.88 -3.51
CA LEU A 105 1.52 8.50 -2.72
C LEU A 105 0.29 9.34 -3.06
N VAL A 106 0.43 10.67 -3.14
CA VAL A 106 -0.73 11.56 -3.22
C VAL A 106 -1.58 11.32 -4.46
N PRO A 107 -1.00 11.16 -5.67
CA PRO A 107 -1.80 10.81 -6.85
C PRO A 107 -2.60 9.52 -6.66
N VAL A 108 -2.03 8.52 -5.97
CA VAL A 108 -2.70 7.25 -5.68
C VAL A 108 -3.85 7.46 -4.72
N LEU A 109 -3.64 8.15 -3.59
CA LEU A 109 -4.70 8.42 -2.61
C LEU A 109 -5.89 9.16 -3.25
N LYS A 110 -5.62 10.21 -4.04
CA LYS A 110 -6.67 10.97 -4.71
C LYS A 110 -7.46 10.12 -5.70
N ARG A 111 -6.78 9.27 -6.48
CA ARG A 111 -7.44 8.39 -7.47
C ARG A 111 -8.30 7.31 -6.82
N PHE A 112 -7.93 6.83 -5.64
CA PHE A 112 -8.66 5.78 -4.92
C PHE A 112 -9.68 6.32 -3.90
N ALA A 113 -9.74 7.63 -3.68
CA ALA A 113 -10.77 8.28 -2.88
C ALA A 113 -12.15 8.08 -3.53
N LYS A 114 -13.14 7.62 -2.77
CA LYS A 114 -14.47 7.28 -3.30
C LYS A 114 -15.52 8.35 -3.03
N ASN A 115 -15.24 9.27 -2.11
CA ASN A 115 -16.18 10.29 -1.65
C ASN A 115 -15.44 11.43 -0.94
N ASP A 116 -16.18 12.48 -0.59
CA ASP A 116 -15.64 13.66 0.10
C ASP A 116 -15.04 13.35 1.47
N ALA A 117 -15.51 12.30 2.14
CA ALA A 117 -14.93 11.89 3.42
C ALA A 117 -13.52 11.34 3.24
N ASP A 118 -13.26 10.56 2.19
CA ASP A 118 -11.90 10.12 1.84
C ASP A 118 -11.01 11.32 1.47
N LEU A 119 -11.52 12.27 0.66
CA LEU A 119 -10.79 13.49 0.31
C LEU A 119 -10.40 14.31 1.54
N LYS A 120 -11.34 14.51 2.47
CA LYS A 120 -11.09 15.23 3.72
C LYS A 120 -10.04 14.54 4.60
N ILE A 121 -10.03 13.20 4.63
CA ILE A 121 -8.99 12.43 5.34
C ILE A 121 -7.62 12.68 4.70
N ILE A 122 -7.54 12.67 3.37
CA ILE A 122 -6.29 12.95 2.65
C ILE A 122 -5.82 14.38 2.92
N GLU A 123 -6.70 15.37 2.83
CA GLU A 123 -6.36 16.77 3.11
C GLU A 123 -5.87 16.99 4.55
N THR A 124 -6.57 16.39 5.52
CA THR A 124 -6.17 16.43 6.93
C THR A 124 -4.81 15.78 7.17
N PHE A 125 -4.54 14.67 6.47
CA PHE A 125 -3.25 14.00 6.54
C PHE A 125 -2.12 14.87 5.96
N LEU A 126 -2.35 15.51 4.80
CA LEU A 126 -1.32 16.30 4.12
C LEU A 126 -1.08 17.67 4.75
N SER A 127 -2.09 18.28 5.39
CA SER A 127 -1.95 19.57 6.07
C SER A 127 -0.94 19.51 7.22
N ALA A 128 -0.78 18.35 7.86
CA ALA A 128 0.22 18.11 8.90
C ALA A 128 1.67 18.22 8.41
N PHE A 129 1.90 18.20 7.10
CA PHE A 129 3.25 18.20 6.49
C PHE A 129 3.53 19.44 5.63
N SER A 130 2.64 20.46 5.69
CA SER A 130 2.77 21.71 4.90
C SER A 130 3.02 21.47 3.40
N ILE A 131 2.43 20.41 2.84
CA ILE A 131 2.62 20.06 1.43
C ILE A 131 1.68 20.92 0.59
N ASN A 132 2.24 21.94 -0.06
CA ASN A 132 1.57 22.59 -1.19
C ASN A 132 1.57 21.60 -2.36
N LEU A 133 0.48 20.83 -2.51
CA LEU A 133 0.31 19.99 -3.67
C LEU A 133 0.25 20.87 -4.93
N PRO A 134 1.01 20.56 -5.98
CA PRO A 134 0.76 21.15 -7.29
C PRO A 134 -0.69 20.83 -7.66
N LYS A 135 -1.45 21.86 -8.01
CA LYS A 135 -2.72 21.69 -8.70
C LYS A 135 -2.37 21.09 -10.07
N ASN A 136 -2.59 19.79 -10.25
CA ASN A 136 -2.46 19.20 -11.59
C ASN A 136 -3.55 19.82 -12.46
N ASN A 137 -3.10 20.50 -13.52
CA ASN A 137 -3.92 20.99 -14.64
C ASN A 137 -4.61 19.84 -15.37
#